data_AF-A0A517MZA8-F1
#
_entry.id   AF-A0A517MZA8-F1
#
_cell.length_a   1.000
_cell.length_b   1.000
_cell.length_c   1.000
_cell.angle_alpha   90.00
_cell.angle_beta   90.00
_cell.angle_gamma   90.00
#
_symmetry.space_group_name_H-M   'P 1'
#
loop_
_entity.id
_entity.type
_entity.pdbx_description
1 polymer ?
#
loop_
_entity_poly.entity_id
_entity_poly.type
_entity_poly.pdbx_seq_one_letter_code
_entity_poly.pdbx_strand_id
1 'polypeptide(L)'
;MSNQQMPPSRSKRRAAYSLAASAVVAASSSESNAAVQYFTGPIDVPQGSSQPIDFNLDGDYPDIVLKNYVFGGGNYQGATVPYAPGKIVGFVDSGSGLSYFSALTSGTLIDASSLGDQFVGSLAYGTVNPNAEFASITDGYLGFAFPIGPDDLYYAWMRIDVDNAAGTLTIKDWAFEDQTGVGIVVGDSGAPAYLSDFDEDSDVDGEDFLVWQRDFGMPYNGSNLADWQLEYGSGSSSQPAVGSVPEPGTLGLLAAGAGGLAWMRRRRSQQGE
;
A
#
# COMPACT_ATOMS: atom_id res chain seq x y z
N MET A 1 31.83 -11.71 4.07
CA MET A 1 31.76 -10.31 3.58
C MET A 1 30.43 -10.21 2.85
N SER A 2 29.39 -9.71 3.54
CA SER A 2 28.06 -9.53 2.94
C SER A 2 28.14 -8.44 1.88
N ASN A 3 27.83 -8.78 0.64
CA ASN A 3 27.48 -7.81 -0.39
C ASN A 3 26.06 -7.33 -0.08
N GLN A 4 25.92 -6.28 0.73
CA GLN A 4 24.69 -5.51 0.69
C GLN A 4 24.72 -4.67 -0.59
N GLN A 5 23.92 -5.11 -1.57
CA GLN A 5 23.69 -4.39 -2.80
C GLN A 5 22.96 -3.09 -2.45
N MET A 6 23.62 -1.95 -2.64
CA MET A 6 23.00 -0.64 -2.39
C MET A 6 21.72 -0.51 -3.23
N PRO A 7 20.60 -0.04 -2.65
CA PRO A 7 19.38 0.20 -3.40
C PRO A 7 19.64 1.20 -4.53
N PRO A 8 18.92 1.09 -5.67
CA PRO A 8 19.17 1.91 -6.85
C PRO A 8 19.06 3.40 -6.52
N SER A 9 19.99 4.19 -7.08
CA SER A 9 20.04 5.63 -6.82
C SER A 9 18.75 6.34 -7.25
N ARG A 10 18.35 7.38 -6.50
CA ARG A 10 17.14 8.20 -6.74
C ARG A 10 17.00 8.72 -8.20
N SER A 11 18.10 8.82 -8.95
CA SER A 11 18.11 9.23 -10.36
C SER A 11 17.72 8.12 -11.34
N LYS A 12 18.04 6.84 -11.06
CA LYS A 12 17.60 5.69 -11.87
C LYS A 12 16.10 5.47 -11.76
N ARG A 13 15.58 5.57 -10.53
CA ARG A 13 14.14 5.53 -10.22
C ARG A 13 13.37 6.53 -11.09
N ARG A 14 13.82 7.80 -11.15
CA ARG A 14 13.18 8.88 -11.91
C ARG A 14 13.11 8.69 -13.44
N ALA A 15 14.03 7.95 -14.04
CA ALA A 15 14.05 7.73 -15.50
C ALA A 15 13.11 6.57 -15.92
N ALA A 16 12.95 5.56 -15.07
CA ALA A 16 12.06 4.42 -15.32
C ALA A 16 10.56 4.77 -15.19
N TYR A 17 10.22 5.85 -14.48
CA TYR A 17 8.85 6.39 -14.32
C TYR A 17 8.26 7.08 -15.56
N SER A 18 8.84 6.90 -16.76
CA SER A 18 8.38 7.58 -17.98
C SER A 18 7.37 6.78 -18.82
N LEU A 19 7.02 5.55 -18.42
CA LEU A 19 6.03 4.71 -19.12
C LEU A 19 4.86 4.23 -18.25
N ALA A 20 4.89 4.45 -16.93
CA ALA A 20 3.77 4.23 -16.02
C ALA A 20 3.59 5.47 -15.15
N ALA A 21 2.34 5.81 -14.82
CA ALA A 21 2.04 7.02 -14.06
C ALA A 21 2.73 7.01 -12.67
N SER A 22 2.79 8.18 -12.06
CA SER A 22 3.33 8.49 -10.73
C SER A 22 3.58 7.28 -9.82
N ALA A 23 4.85 6.92 -9.59
CA ALA A 23 5.17 6.05 -8.46
C ALA A 23 5.04 6.83 -7.15
N VAL A 24 4.30 6.27 -6.20
CA VAL A 24 4.34 6.72 -4.81
C VAL A 24 5.32 5.79 -4.11
N VAL A 25 6.59 6.15 -4.14
CA VAL A 25 7.61 5.45 -3.37
C VAL A 25 7.43 5.90 -1.92
N ALA A 26 6.86 5.03 -1.08
CA ALA A 26 7.09 5.10 0.36
C ALA A 26 8.58 4.77 0.57
N ALA A 27 9.41 5.80 0.67
CA ALA A 27 10.81 5.65 1.02
C ALA A 27 10.94 5.95 2.52
N SER A 28 10.75 4.95 3.37
CA SER A 28 11.24 5.03 4.75
C SER A 28 12.77 4.93 4.73
N SER A 29 13.47 5.79 5.49
CA SER A 29 14.93 5.82 5.55
C SER A 29 15.49 4.90 6.63
N SER A 30 14.77 3.86 7.03
CA SER A 30 15.20 2.95 8.10
C SER A 30 15.01 1.49 7.69
N GLU A 31 16.08 0.70 7.85
CA GLU A 31 16.20 -0.72 7.48
C GLU A 31 15.31 -1.66 8.32
N SER A 32 14.13 -1.25 8.82
CA SER A 32 13.35 -2.10 9.73
C SER A 32 11.82 -1.99 9.70
N ASN A 33 11.19 -1.28 8.76
CA ASN A 33 9.74 -1.34 8.61
C ASN A 33 9.37 -1.74 7.17
N ALA A 34 8.40 -2.66 7.04
CA ALA A 34 7.87 -3.13 5.77
C ALA A 34 7.55 -1.93 4.85
N ALA A 35 8.19 -1.84 3.69
CA ALA A 35 8.00 -0.73 2.77
C ALA A 35 7.37 -1.25 1.50
N VAL A 36 6.05 -1.34 1.52
CA VAL A 36 5.27 -1.64 0.33
C VAL A 36 5.51 -0.54 -0.71
N GLN A 37 6.02 -0.94 -1.87
CA GLN A 37 6.24 -0.07 -3.01
C GLN A 37 5.00 -0.09 -3.90
N TYR A 38 4.30 1.03 -3.98
CA TYR A 38 3.03 1.15 -4.71
C TYR A 38 3.15 2.01 -5.97
N PHE A 39 2.52 1.53 -7.04
CA PHE A 39 2.57 2.13 -8.37
C PHE A 39 1.16 2.26 -8.92
N THR A 40 0.83 3.41 -9.48
CA THR A 40 -0.46 3.68 -10.12
C THR A 40 -0.25 4.17 -11.54
N GLY A 41 -1.27 4.06 -12.39
CA GLY A 41 -1.19 4.50 -13.77
C GLY A 41 -1.65 3.42 -14.70
N PRO A 42 -2.88 3.54 -15.23
CA PRO A 42 -3.44 2.45 -16.00
C PRO A 42 -2.62 2.21 -17.27
N ILE A 43 -2.26 0.95 -17.50
CA ILE A 43 -1.54 0.50 -18.70
C ILE A 43 -2.49 -0.40 -19.48
N ASP A 44 -2.84 0.03 -20.68
CA ASP A 44 -3.53 -0.85 -21.63
C ASP A 44 -2.53 -1.90 -22.15
N VAL A 45 -2.96 -3.15 -22.23
CA VAL A 45 -2.23 -4.24 -22.86
C VAL A 45 -2.96 -4.59 -24.16
N PRO A 46 -2.57 -3.99 -25.30
CA PRO A 46 -3.29 -4.14 -26.54
C PRO A 46 -3.40 -5.61 -26.97
N GLN A 47 -4.49 -5.94 -27.64
CA GLN A 47 -4.65 -7.27 -28.23
C GLN A 47 -3.53 -7.55 -29.24
N GLY A 48 -2.96 -8.76 -29.17
CA GLY A 48 -1.82 -9.19 -29.98
C GLY A 48 -0.46 -8.83 -29.38
N SER A 49 -0.40 -8.42 -28.11
CA SER A 49 0.83 -7.96 -27.46
C SER A 49 1.11 -8.64 -26.11
N SER A 50 2.31 -8.40 -25.60
CA SER A 50 2.67 -8.66 -24.22
C SER A 50 3.21 -7.40 -23.56
N GLN A 51 2.86 -7.21 -22.29
CA GLN A 51 3.32 -6.09 -21.48
C GLN A 51 4.25 -6.60 -20.37
N PRO A 52 5.57 -6.41 -20.50
CA PRO A 52 6.49 -6.60 -19.39
C PRO A 52 6.29 -5.50 -18.33
N ILE A 53 6.34 -5.87 -17.06
CA ILE A 53 6.36 -4.96 -15.92
C ILE A 53 7.56 -5.32 -15.05
N ASP A 54 8.36 -4.31 -14.75
CA ASP A 54 9.50 -4.33 -13.85
C ASP A 54 9.06 -3.60 -12.58
N PHE A 55 8.92 -4.34 -11.47
CA PHE A 55 8.45 -3.86 -10.18
C PHE A 55 9.58 -3.19 -9.41
N ASN A 56 10.79 -3.76 -9.44
CA ASN A 56 11.92 -3.24 -8.67
C ASN A 56 12.69 -2.11 -9.38
N LEU A 57 12.40 -1.88 -10.66
CA LEU A 57 13.01 -0.87 -11.53
C LEU A 57 14.53 -0.94 -11.60
N ASP A 58 15.07 -2.16 -11.52
CA ASP A 58 16.49 -2.40 -11.67
C ASP A 58 16.96 -2.20 -13.12
N GLY A 59 16.03 -2.25 -14.07
CA GLY A 59 16.27 -2.05 -15.50
C GLY A 59 16.95 -3.24 -16.17
N ASP A 60 17.01 -4.38 -15.48
CA ASP A 60 17.62 -5.60 -15.99
C ASP A 60 16.56 -6.48 -16.68
N TYR A 61 15.48 -6.84 -15.96
CA TYR A 61 14.51 -7.84 -16.44
C TYR A 61 13.09 -7.61 -15.90
N PRO A 62 12.05 -8.05 -16.64
CA PRO A 62 10.67 -7.94 -16.16
C PRO A 62 10.37 -8.99 -15.08
N ASP A 63 9.70 -8.55 -14.02
CA ASP A 63 9.24 -9.40 -12.92
C ASP A 63 7.97 -10.16 -13.26
N ILE A 64 7.13 -9.57 -14.10
CA ILE A 64 5.95 -10.22 -14.66
C ILE A 64 5.69 -9.75 -16.09
N VAL A 65 5.19 -10.65 -16.93
CA VAL A 65 4.81 -10.36 -18.31
C VAL A 65 3.36 -10.73 -18.52
N LEU A 66 2.52 -9.73 -18.78
CA LEU A 66 1.12 -9.90 -19.12
C LEU A 66 0.99 -10.16 -20.62
N LYS A 67 0.01 -10.98 -21.01
CA LYS A 67 -0.20 -11.44 -22.38
C LYS A 67 -1.65 -11.20 -22.75
N ASN A 68 -1.88 -10.56 -23.90
CA ASN A 68 -3.21 -10.41 -24.49
C ASN A 68 -3.12 -10.76 -25.97
N TYR A 69 -3.58 -11.95 -26.35
CA TYR A 69 -3.41 -12.49 -27.70
C TYR A 69 -4.73 -13.01 -28.27
N VAL A 70 -4.73 -13.22 -29.58
CA VAL A 70 -5.71 -14.10 -30.23
C VAL A 70 -5.02 -15.43 -30.50
N PHE A 71 -5.50 -16.49 -29.85
CA PHE A 71 -4.97 -17.85 -29.99
C PHE A 71 -6.10 -18.78 -30.39
N GLY A 72 -5.86 -19.71 -31.34
CA GLY A 72 -6.86 -20.71 -31.74
C GLY A 72 -8.23 -20.16 -32.21
N GLY A 73 -8.31 -18.88 -32.60
CA GLY A 73 -9.56 -18.22 -32.97
C GLY A 73 -10.34 -17.58 -31.81
N GLY A 74 -9.79 -17.55 -30.59
CA GLY A 74 -10.37 -16.88 -29.42
C GLY A 74 -9.38 -15.94 -28.73
N ASN A 75 -9.91 -15.05 -27.90
CA ASN A 75 -9.09 -14.14 -27.10
C ASN A 75 -8.49 -14.88 -25.91
N TYR A 76 -7.19 -14.73 -25.71
CA TYR A 76 -6.44 -15.32 -24.60
C TYR A 76 -5.77 -14.21 -23.79
N GLN A 77 -6.00 -14.21 -22.48
CA GLN A 77 -5.24 -13.43 -21.52
C GLN A 77 -4.53 -14.35 -20.52
N GLY A 78 -3.30 -14.00 -20.18
CA GLY A 78 -2.50 -14.73 -19.20
C GLY A 78 -1.33 -13.89 -18.70
N ALA A 79 -0.60 -14.43 -17.74
CA ALA A 79 0.62 -13.79 -17.27
C ALA A 79 1.70 -14.83 -16.95
N THR A 80 2.95 -14.38 -16.88
CA THR A 80 4.12 -15.21 -16.59
C THR A 80 5.08 -14.44 -15.70
N VAL A 81 5.52 -15.06 -14.61
CA VAL A 81 6.67 -14.65 -13.81
C VAL A 81 7.89 -15.36 -14.39
N PRO A 82 8.78 -14.67 -15.13
CA PRO A 82 9.72 -15.32 -16.03
C PRO A 82 10.95 -15.92 -15.35
N TYR A 83 11.28 -15.51 -14.12
CA TYR A 83 12.50 -15.92 -13.43
C TYR A 83 12.21 -16.76 -12.19
N ALA A 84 12.96 -17.85 -12.05
CA ALA A 84 12.95 -18.69 -10.86
C ALA A 84 13.73 -18.00 -9.71
N PRO A 85 13.32 -18.19 -8.44
CA PRO A 85 12.23 -19.05 -7.95
C PRO A 85 10.80 -18.51 -8.06
N GLY A 86 10.54 -17.43 -8.80
CA GLY A 86 9.24 -16.77 -8.89
C GLY A 86 8.05 -17.70 -9.19
N LYS A 87 6.90 -17.36 -8.60
CA LYS A 87 5.66 -18.16 -8.57
C LYS A 87 4.43 -17.28 -8.66
N ILE A 88 3.28 -17.89 -8.95
CA ILE A 88 1.98 -17.24 -8.95
C ILE A 88 1.11 -17.75 -7.80
N VAL A 89 0.18 -16.93 -7.34
CA VAL A 89 -0.98 -17.37 -6.57
C VAL A 89 -2.01 -17.88 -7.57
N GLY A 90 -2.27 -19.19 -7.52
CA GLY A 90 -3.02 -19.85 -8.56
C GLY A 90 -3.25 -21.32 -8.28
N PHE A 91 -3.87 -22.00 -9.23
CA PHE A 91 -4.16 -23.42 -9.15
C PHE A 91 -3.93 -24.12 -10.48
N VAL A 92 -3.81 -25.45 -10.41
CA VAL A 92 -3.76 -26.31 -11.59
C VAL A 92 -5.05 -27.11 -11.63
N ASP A 93 -5.73 -27.07 -12.77
CA ASP A 93 -6.85 -27.98 -13.02
C ASP A 93 -6.30 -29.40 -13.18
N SER A 94 -6.69 -30.29 -12.27
CA SER A 94 -6.22 -31.69 -12.26
C SER A 94 -6.69 -32.49 -13.48
N GLY A 95 -7.77 -32.07 -14.14
CA GLY A 95 -8.28 -32.72 -15.34
C GLY A 95 -7.48 -32.38 -16.59
N SER A 96 -7.18 -31.09 -16.79
CA SER A 96 -6.49 -30.60 -18.00
C SER A 96 -4.97 -30.40 -17.83
N GLY A 97 -4.48 -30.30 -16.59
CA GLY A 97 -3.11 -29.90 -16.27
C GLY A 97 -2.83 -28.42 -16.52
N LEU A 98 -3.85 -27.62 -16.85
CA LEU A 98 -3.70 -26.18 -17.12
C LEU A 98 -3.56 -25.40 -15.82
N SER A 99 -2.67 -24.41 -15.83
CA SER A 99 -2.43 -23.50 -14.72
C SER A 99 -3.24 -22.21 -14.87
N TYR A 100 -3.79 -21.72 -13.77
CA TYR A 100 -4.64 -20.54 -13.69
C TYR A 100 -4.14 -19.62 -12.59
N PHE A 101 -4.30 -18.31 -12.78
CA PHE A 101 -4.25 -17.37 -11.66
C PHE A 101 -5.57 -17.47 -10.88
N SER A 102 -5.48 -17.33 -9.56
CA SER A 102 -6.66 -17.12 -8.72
C SER A 102 -7.00 -15.63 -8.68
N ALA A 103 -8.28 -15.28 -8.80
CA ALA A 103 -8.78 -13.94 -8.58
C ALA A 103 -8.85 -13.67 -7.07
N LEU A 104 -8.02 -12.75 -6.60
CA LEU A 104 -7.91 -12.42 -5.18
C LEU A 104 -8.82 -11.24 -4.81
N THR A 105 -9.16 -11.18 -3.53
CA THR A 105 -9.90 -10.07 -2.93
C THR A 105 -8.95 -9.17 -2.14
N SER A 106 -9.26 -7.87 -2.07
CA SER A 106 -8.52 -6.97 -1.18
C SER A 106 -8.57 -7.45 0.27
N GLY A 107 -7.46 -7.32 0.99
CA GLY A 107 -7.30 -7.85 2.35
C GLY A 107 -6.77 -9.30 2.41
N THR A 108 -6.68 -10.02 1.28
CA THR A 108 -6.06 -11.35 1.25
C THR A 108 -4.54 -11.21 1.44
N LEU A 109 -3.95 -11.96 2.38
CA LEU A 109 -2.49 -12.04 2.51
C LEU A 109 -1.90 -12.91 1.39
N ILE A 110 -0.84 -12.42 0.76
CA ILE A 110 0.00 -13.17 -0.19
C ILE A 110 1.34 -13.41 0.48
N ASP A 111 1.67 -14.67 0.73
CA ASP A 111 2.92 -15.11 1.34
C ASP A 111 3.36 -16.47 0.77
N ALA A 112 4.40 -17.08 1.35
CA ALA A 112 4.92 -18.38 0.91
C ALA A 112 3.85 -19.48 0.87
N SER A 113 2.86 -19.42 1.75
CA SER A 113 1.77 -20.41 1.84
C SER A 113 0.70 -20.22 0.77
N SER A 114 0.65 -19.02 0.18
CA SER A 114 -0.31 -18.63 -0.86
C SER A 114 0.12 -19.05 -2.26
N LEU A 115 1.43 -19.25 -2.47
CA LEU A 115 2.01 -19.55 -3.78
C LEU A 115 1.76 -21.00 -4.21
N GLY A 116 1.42 -21.19 -5.48
CA GLY A 116 1.48 -22.50 -6.13
C GLY A 116 2.86 -22.80 -6.70
N ASP A 117 3.03 -24.00 -7.30
CA ASP A 117 4.30 -24.38 -7.96
C ASP A 117 4.51 -23.71 -9.33
N GLN A 118 3.46 -23.10 -9.86
CA GLN A 118 3.43 -22.54 -11.20
C GLN A 118 4.02 -21.13 -11.24
N PHE A 119 4.61 -20.79 -12.38
CA PHE A 119 5.14 -19.45 -12.67
C PHE A 119 4.43 -18.82 -13.89
N VAL A 120 3.43 -19.52 -14.43
CA VAL A 120 2.60 -19.10 -15.56
C VAL A 120 1.15 -19.51 -15.28
N GLY A 121 0.20 -18.68 -15.68
CA GLY A 121 -1.22 -18.97 -15.49
C GLY A 121 -2.08 -18.28 -16.54
N SER A 122 -3.16 -18.95 -16.92
CA SER A 122 -4.26 -18.36 -17.68
C SER A 122 -5.05 -17.40 -16.80
N LEU A 123 -5.38 -16.23 -17.35
CA LEU A 123 -6.35 -15.29 -16.78
C LEU A 123 -7.73 -15.53 -17.41
N ALA A 124 -7.78 -15.71 -18.74
CA ALA A 124 -9.02 -16.00 -19.47
C ALA A 124 -8.76 -16.60 -20.86
N TYR A 125 -9.59 -17.55 -21.29
CA TYR A 125 -9.59 -18.07 -22.67
C TYR A 125 -10.93 -18.69 -23.07
N GLY A 126 -12.02 -17.95 -22.88
CA GLY A 126 -13.38 -18.39 -23.20
C GLY A 126 -13.68 -19.82 -22.74
N THR A 127 -14.26 -20.62 -23.64
CA THR A 127 -14.61 -22.02 -23.35
C THR A 127 -13.41 -22.98 -23.33
N VAL A 128 -12.23 -22.55 -23.81
CA VAL A 128 -11.04 -23.40 -23.83
C VAL A 128 -10.45 -23.53 -22.43
N ASN A 129 -10.49 -22.45 -21.65
CA ASN A 129 -10.04 -22.43 -20.25
C ASN A 129 -11.25 -22.12 -19.34
N PRO A 130 -12.19 -23.07 -19.16
CA PRO A 130 -13.47 -22.81 -18.50
C PRO A 130 -13.35 -22.49 -17.01
N ASN A 131 -12.23 -22.83 -16.37
CA ASN A 131 -11.97 -22.57 -14.96
C ASN A 131 -11.30 -21.20 -14.71
N ALA A 132 -11.10 -20.39 -15.75
CA ALA A 132 -10.39 -19.12 -15.60
C ALA A 132 -11.23 -18.08 -14.86
N GLU A 133 -10.65 -17.47 -13.83
CA GLU A 133 -11.39 -16.60 -12.90
C GLU A 133 -11.46 -15.12 -13.34
N PHE A 134 -10.74 -14.73 -14.40
CA PHE A 134 -10.67 -13.33 -14.88
C PHE A 134 -11.41 -13.11 -16.21
N ALA A 135 -12.32 -13.99 -16.63
CA ALA A 135 -12.95 -13.89 -17.95
C ALA A 135 -13.73 -12.58 -18.22
N SER A 136 -14.29 -11.97 -17.16
CA SER A 136 -15.01 -10.70 -17.23
C SER A 136 -14.98 -10.04 -15.85
N ILE A 137 -13.86 -9.45 -15.49
CA ILE A 137 -13.63 -8.87 -14.16
C ILE A 137 -13.17 -7.42 -14.26
N THR A 138 -13.65 -6.61 -13.32
CA THR A 138 -13.17 -5.24 -13.08
C THR A 138 -12.58 -5.20 -11.68
N ASP A 139 -11.45 -4.52 -11.53
CA ASP A 139 -10.70 -4.43 -10.27
C ASP A 139 -10.32 -5.82 -9.69
N GLY A 140 -9.98 -6.76 -10.57
CA GLY A 140 -9.52 -8.09 -10.18
C GLY A 140 -8.05 -8.09 -9.77
N TYR A 141 -7.71 -8.75 -8.67
CA TYR A 141 -6.33 -8.82 -8.19
C TYR A 141 -5.68 -10.17 -8.54
N LEU A 142 -4.48 -10.11 -9.10
CA LEU A 142 -3.57 -11.25 -9.19
C LEU A 142 -2.47 -11.13 -8.12
N GLY A 143 -2.08 -12.27 -7.55
CA GLY A 143 -0.97 -12.36 -6.62
C GLY A 143 0.17 -13.20 -7.20
N PHE A 144 1.40 -12.83 -6.89
CA PHE A 144 2.58 -13.55 -7.33
C PHE A 144 3.77 -13.19 -6.46
N ALA A 145 4.88 -13.91 -6.66
CA ALA A 145 6.15 -13.56 -6.08
C ALA A 145 7.24 -13.63 -7.15
N PHE A 146 8.16 -12.68 -7.11
CA PHE A 146 9.24 -12.55 -8.08
C PHE A 146 10.59 -12.43 -7.35
N PRO A 147 11.68 -12.92 -7.96
CA PRO A 147 12.99 -12.87 -7.33
C PRO A 147 13.74 -11.58 -7.65
N ILE A 148 14.45 -11.03 -6.67
CA ILE A 148 15.47 -10.00 -6.91
C ILE A 148 16.82 -10.60 -6.53
N GLY A 149 17.67 -10.89 -7.52
CA GLY A 149 18.84 -11.73 -7.29
C GLY A 149 18.49 -13.23 -7.26
N PRO A 150 19.38 -14.08 -6.72
CA PRO A 150 19.28 -15.52 -6.91
C PRO A 150 18.20 -16.20 -6.07
N ASP A 151 18.02 -15.77 -4.82
CA ASP A 151 17.21 -16.49 -3.82
C ASP A 151 16.19 -15.59 -3.11
N ASP A 152 16.31 -14.27 -3.21
CA ASP A 152 15.45 -13.34 -2.49
C ASP A 152 14.11 -13.20 -3.21
N LEU A 153 13.02 -13.58 -2.53
CA LEU A 153 11.67 -13.61 -3.10
C LEU A 153 10.80 -12.51 -2.48
N TYR A 154 10.13 -11.74 -3.34
CA TYR A 154 9.32 -10.59 -3.00
C TYR A 154 7.88 -10.83 -3.44
N TYR A 155 6.91 -10.47 -2.59
CA TYR A 155 5.50 -10.75 -2.84
C TYR A 155 4.81 -9.51 -3.39
N ALA A 156 3.95 -9.72 -4.38
CA ALA A 156 3.32 -8.65 -5.13
C ALA A 156 1.86 -8.93 -5.42
N TRP A 157 1.10 -7.85 -5.55
CA TRP A 157 -0.23 -7.87 -6.12
C TRP A 157 -0.31 -6.90 -7.32
N MET A 158 -1.17 -7.22 -8.27
CA MET A 158 -1.51 -6.32 -9.38
C MET A 158 -3.02 -6.34 -9.61
N ARG A 159 -3.62 -5.16 -9.76
CA ARG A 159 -5.03 -5.00 -10.08
C ARG A 159 -5.21 -4.80 -11.58
N ILE A 160 -6.14 -5.53 -12.16
CA ILE A 160 -6.41 -5.54 -13.59
C ILE A 160 -7.91 -5.52 -13.89
N ASP A 161 -8.25 -5.01 -15.07
CA ASP A 161 -9.54 -5.22 -15.73
C ASP A 161 -9.34 -6.17 -16.91
N VAL A 162 -10.23 -7.15 -17.06
CA VAL A 162 -10.25 -8.09 -18.19
C VAL A 162 -11.66 -8.24 -18.72
N ASP A 163 -11.81 -8.05 -20.03
CA ASP A 163 -12.99 -8.49 -20.78
C ASP A 163 -12.50 -9.43 -21.88
N ASN A 164 -12.63 -10.75 -21.63
CA ASN A 164 -12.17 -11.76 -22.55
C ASN A 164 -12.98 -11.75 -23.86
N ALA A 165 -14.28 -11.41 -23.81
CA ALA A 165 -15.11 -11.36 -25.01
C ALA A 165 -14.68 -10.21 -25.93
N ALA A 166 -14.38 -9.04 -25.35
CA ALA A 166 -13.83 -7.89 -26.07
C ALA A 166 -12.34 -8.02 -26.39
N GLY A 167 -11.62 -8.90 -25.69
CA GLY A 167 -10.18 -9.10 -25.87
C GLY A 167 -9.34 -7.99 -25.24
N THR A 168 -9.83 -7.35 -24.17
CA THR A 168 -9.17 -6.23 -23.51
C THR A 168 -8.54 -6.66 -22.19
N LEU A 169 -7.39 -6.07 -21.88
CA LEU A 169 -6.67 -6.24 -20.62
C LEU A 169 -6.05 -4.90 -20.25
N THR A 170 -6.36 -4.40 -19.06
CA THR A 170 -5.79 -3.15 -18.54
C THR A 170 -5.24 -3.37 -17.14
N ILE A 171 -4.00 -2.98 -16.92
CA ILE A 171 -3.40 -2.90 -15.59
C ILE A 171 -3.83 -1.59 -14.97
N LYS A 172 -4.20 -1.58 -13.69
CA LYS A 172 -4.72 -0.39 -12.99
C LYS A 172 -3.67 0.20 -12.06
N ASP A 173 -3.18 -0.64 -11.16
CA ASP A 173 -2.14 -0.37 -10.19
C ASP A 173 -1.56 -1.69 -9.66
N TRP A 174 -0.45 -1.59 -8.96
CA TRP A 174 0.27 -2.73 -8.40
C TRP A 174 1.14 -2.32 -7.23
N ALA A 175 1.48 -3.29 -6.39
CA ALA A 175 2.45 -3.10 -5.32
C ALA A 175 3.27 -4.37 -5.05
N PHE A 176 4.40 -4.20 -4.38
CA PHE A 176 5.14 -5.29 -3.78
C PHE A 176 5.73 -4.91 -2.41
N GLU A 177 5.91 -5.91 -1.56
CA GLU A 177 6.63 -5.75 -0.29
C GLU A 177 8.14 -5.78 -0.58
N ASP A 178 8.88 -4.73 -0.21
CA ASP A 178 10.32 -4.61 -0.50
C ASP A 178 11.22 -5.27 0.55
N GLN A 179 10.64 -5.95 1.54
CA GLN A 179 11.33 -6.85 2.42
C GLN A 179 11.27 -8.29 1.93
N THR A 180 12.45 -8.88 1.70
CA THR A 180 12.58 -10.27 1.26
C THR A 180 11.84 -11.23 2.19
N GLY A 181 10.99 -12.09 1.62
CA GLY A 181 10.30 -13.14 2.35
C GLY A 181 9.09 -12.67 3.17
N VAL A 182 8.81 -11.37 3.23
CA VAL A 182 7.66 -10.80 3.95
C VAL A 182 6.45 -10.74 3.01
N GLY A 183 5.32 -11.29 3.46
CA GLY A 183 4.09 -11.31 2.65
C GLY A 183 3.44 -9.93 2.54
N ILE A 184 2.67 -9.73 1.48
CA ILE A 184 1.92 -8.49 1.21
C ILE A 184 0.42 -8.73 1.27
N VAL A 185 -0.34 -7.76 1.80
CA VAL A 185 -1.81 -7.81 1.75
C VAL A 185 -2.30 -7.23 0.42
N VAL A 186 -3.24 -7.92 -0.25
CA VAL A 186 -3.81 -7.46 -1.52
C VAL A 186 -4.49 -6.10 -1.35
N GLY A 187 -4.09 -5.14 -2.19
CA GLY A 187 -4.57 -3.77 -2.15
C GLY A 187 -3.86 -2.88 -1.13
N ASP A 188 -2.86 -3.41 -0.41
CA ASP A 188 -1.97 -2.59 0.41
C ASP A 188 -1.12 -1.70 -0.51
N SER A 189 -1.27 -0.39 -0.35
CA SER A 189 -0.51 0.64 -1.08
C SER A 189 0.69 1.17 -0.27
N GLY A 190 1.00 0.55 0.86
CA GLY A 190 1.96 1.04 1.84
C GLY A 190 1.41 2.15 2.72
N ALA A 191 2.18 2.48 3.75
CA ALA A 191 1.93 3.67 4.54
C ALA A 191 2.03 4.90 3.62
N PRO A 192 1.06 5.85 3.68
CA PRO A 192 1.21 7.11 2.98
C PRO A 192 2.50 7.78 3.43
N ALA A 193 3.32 8.27 2.49
CA ALA A 193 4.46 9.11 2.84
C ALA A 193 3.92 10.47 3.31
N TYR A 194 3.94 10.71 4.62
CA TYR A 194 3.64 12.02 5.17
C TYR A 194 4.85 12.92 5.04
N LEU A 195 4.65 14.17 4.63
CA LEU A 195 5.74 15.15 4.53
C LEU A 195 6.31 15.51 5.92
N SER A 196 5.57 15.14 6.96
CA SER A 196 5.79 15.54 8.35
C SER A 196 6.03 14.39 9.32
N ASP A 197 6.18 13.17 8.81
CA ASP A 197 6.71 12.01 9.53
C ASP A 197 8.24 12.19 9.64
N PHE A 198 8.65 12.90 10.69
CA PHE A 198 10.02 13.31 10.94
C PHE A 198 10.82 12.28 11.72
N ASP A 199 10.19 11.38 12.47
CA ASP A 199 10.87 10.26 13.14
C ASP A 199 10.77 8.92 12.40
N GLU A 200 10.09 8.91 11.25
CA GLU A 200 9.98 7.80 10.30
C GLU A 200 9.22 6.60 10.87
N ASP A 201 8.27 6.84 11.78
CA ASP A 201 7.46 5.80 12.39
C ASP A 201 6.14 5.50 11.65
N SER A 202 5.93 6.18 10.51
CA SER A 202 4.77 6.04 9.63
C SER A 202 3.46 6.62 10.18
N ASP A 203 3.52 7.49 11.18
CA ASP A 203 2.42 8.40 11.51
C ASP A 203 2.87 9.88 11.58
N VAL A 204 1.94 10.78 11.92
CA VAL A 204 2.26 12.20 12.13
C VAL A 204 1.67 12.64 13.46
N ASP A 205 2.48 12.66 14.50
CA ASP A 205 2.02 12.88 15.85
C ASP A 205 2.92 13.86 16.65
N GLY A 206 2.86 13.76 17.98
CA GLY A 206 3.63 14.63 18.87
C GLY A 206 5.14 14.33 18.87
N GLU A 207 5.55 13.10 18.58
CA GLU A 207 6.94 12.67 18.50
C GLU A 207 7.63 13.31 17.28
N ASP A 208 6.96 13.38 16.13
CA ASP A 208 7.41 14.15 14.97
C ASP A 208 7.64 15.61 15.30
N PHE A 209 6.69 16.22 16.00
CA PHE A 209 6.82 17.62 16.40
C PHE A 209 8.06 17.85 17.27
N LEU A 210 8.39 16.90 18.15
CA LEU A 210 9.60 16.97 18.96
C LEU A 210 10.88 16.81 18.11
N VAL A 211 10.85 15.98 17.06
CA VAL A 211 11.95 15.89 16.10
C VAL A 211 12.12 17.20 15.34
N TRP A 212 11.04 17.77 14.80
CA TRP A 212 11.05 19.08 14.16
C TRP A 212 11.61 20.17 15.07
N GLN A 213 11.20 20.20 16.35
CA GLN A 213 11.70 21.17 17.33
C GLN A 213 13.20 21.02 17.59
N ARG A 214 13.68 19.77 17.74
CA ARG A 214 15.08 19.47 18.04
C ARG A 214 15.99 19.83 16.86
N ASP A 215 15.52 19.57 15.64
CA ASP A 215 16.30 19.71 14.42
C ASP A 215 15.88 20.95 13.58
N PHE A 216 15.28 21.94 14.23
CA PHE A 216 14.89 23.22 13.63
C PHE A 216 16.11 24.04 13.22
N GLY A 217 16.13 24.49 11.95
CA GLY A 217 17.20 25.29 11.36
C GLY A 217 17.92 24.57 10.22
N MET A 218 18.09 23.24 10.32
CA MET A 218 18.39 22.29 9.23
C MET A 218 18.25 20.85 9.78
N PRO A 219 17.54 19.94 9.10
CA PRO A 219 16.91 20.10 7.78
C PRO A 219 15.58 20.87 7.82
N TYR A 220 15.02 21.11 9.01
CA TYR A 220 13.65 21.62 9.14
C TYR A 220 13.55 23.13 9.30
N ASN A 221 12.45 23.69 8.83
CA ASN A 221 12.14 25.11 8.91
C ASN A 221 10.65 25.35 9.16
N GLY A 222 10.20 26.60 9.09
CA GLY A 222 8.82 26.98 9.36
C GLY A 222 7.79 26.40 8.39
N SER A 223 8.16 26.00 7.17
CA SER A 223 7.26 25.32 6.23
C SER A 223 6.88 23.93 6.74
N ASN A 224 7.87 23.18 7.27
CA ASN A 224 7.65 21.85 7.82
C ASN A 224 6.65 21.84 8.99
N LEU A 225 6.57 22.95 9.74
CA LEU A 225 5.55 23.09 10.78
C LEU A 225 4.14 23.21 10.20
N ALA A 226 3.98 23.91 9.08
CA ALA A 226 2.68 24.03 8.42
C ALA A 226 2.25 22.69 7.82
N ASP A 227 3.20 21.93 7.26
CA ASP A 227 2.97 20.58 6.78
C ASP A 227 2.54 19.66 7.94
N TRP A 228 3.25 19.72 9.08
CA TRP A 228 2.91 18.93 10.27
C TRP A 228 1.51 19.26 10.79
N GLN A 229 1.12 20.54 10.80
CA GLN A 229 -0.22 20.94 11.21
C GLN A 229 -1.32 20.43 10.28
N LEU A 230 -1.03 20.28 8.99
CA LEU A 230 -1.97 19.73 8.01
C LEU A 230 -2.11 18.22 8.12
N GLU A 231 -1.01 17.54 8.47
CA GLU A 231 -0.92 16.08 8.48
C GLU A 231 -1.11 15.49 9.89
N TYR A 232 -1.11 16.29 10.96
CA TYR A 232 -1.23 15.81 12.34
C TYR A 232 -2.44 14.89 12.57
N GLY A 233 -2.17 13.70 13.13
CA GLY A 233 -3.12 12.61 13.35
C GLY A 233 -3.33 11.70 12.14
N SER A 234 -2.57 11.89 11.05
CA SER A 234 -2.50 10.93 9.96
C SER A 234 -1.64 9.72 10.36
N GLY A 235 -1.91 8.53 9.81
CA GLY A 235 -1.15 7.31 10.12
C GLY A 235 -1.48 6.65 11.46
N SER A 236 -1.93 7.42 12.45
CA SER A 236 -2.27 6.87 13.77
C SER A 236 -3.53 6.01 13.72
N SER A 237 -3.39 4.70 13.98
CA SER A 237 -4.52 3.76 14.13
C SER A 237 -5.30 3.94 15.44
N SER A 238 -4.87 4.86 16.30
CA SER A 238 -5.56 5.20 17.54
C SER A 238 -6.42 6.44 17.33
N GLN A 239 -7.74 6.25 17.15
CA GLN A 239 -8.66 7.35 17.42
C GLN A 239 -8.45 7.75 18.88
N PRO A 240 -8.18 9.04 19.19
CA PRO A 240 -8.22 9.47 20.56
C PRO A 240 -9.65 9.22 21.04
N ALA A 241 -9.78 8.39 22.07
CA ALA A 241 -11.02 8.31 22.81
C ALA A 241 -11.34 9.74 23.26
N VAL A 242 -12.37 10.35 22.66
CA VAL A 242 -12.92 11.62 23.15
C VAL A 242 -13.59 11.30 24.48
N GLY A 243 -12.77 11.10 25.52
CA GLY A 243 -13.22 11.04 26.89
C GLY A 243 -13.87 12.39 27.16
N SER A 244 -15.15 12.37 27.51
CA SER A 244 -15.88 13.56 27.93
C SER A 244 -15.01 14.35 28.89
N VAL A 245 -14.54 15.53 28.46
CA VAL A 245 -13.74 16.40 29.29
C VAL A 245 -14.58 16.72 30.53
N PRO A 246 -14.15 16.35 31.75
CA PRO A 246 -14.89 16.70 32.95
C PRO A 246 -15.05 18.21 33.01
N GLU A 247 -16.28 18.70 33.14
CA GLU A 247 -16.58 20.13 33.10
C GLU A 247 -15.63 20.90 34.04
N PRO A 248 -15.01 22.00 33.57
CA PRO A 248 -14.09 22.75 34.42
C PRO A 248 -14.85 23.19 35.69
N GLY A 249 -14.31 22.87 36.87
CA GLY A 249 -14.90 23.16 38.19
C GLY A 249 -15.23 24.64 38.48
N THR A 250 -15.07 25.52 37.49
CA THR A 250 -15.56 26.89 37.41
C THR A 250 -17.03 27.05 37.78
N LEU A 251 -17.93 26.15 37.34
CA LEU A 251 -19.35 26.20 37.74
C LEU A 251 -19.54 25.89 39.24
N GLY A 252 -18.77 24.93 39.77
CA GLY A 252 -18.76 24.61 41.20
C GLY A 252 -18.22 25.77 42.05
N LEU A 253 -17.12 26.40 41.62
CA LEU A 253 -16.55 27.57 42.29
C LEU A 253 -17.47 28.79 42.23
N LEU A 254 -18.17 29.00 41.11
CA LEU A 254 -19.15 30.08 40.97
C LEU A 254 -20.34 29.87 41.93
N ALA A 255 -20.86 28.65 42.01
CA ALA A 255 -21.96 28.31 42.92
C ALA A 255 -21.54 28.46 44.40
N ALA A 256 -20.34 28.00 44.75
CA ALA A 256 -19.79 28.15 46.11
C ALA A 256 -19.56 29.63 46.48
N GLY A 257 -19.04 30.43 45.53
CA GLY A 257 -18.86 31.87 45.71
C GLY A 257 -20.18 32.62 45.89
N ALA A 258 -21.19 32.31 45.07
CA ALA A 258 -22.52 32.90 45.18
C ALA A 258 -23.20 32.53 46.51
N GLY A 259 -23.06 31.27 46.95
CA GLY A 259 -23.57 30.79 48.23
C GLY A 259 -22.92 31.49 49.44
N GLY A 260 -21.60 31.67 49.41
CA GLY A 260 -20.85 32.38 50.45
C GLY A 260 -21.26 33.85 50.56
N LEU A 261 -21.45 34.54 49.43
CA LEU A 261 -21.91 35.93 49.40
C LEU A 261 -23.35 36.07 49.93
N ALA A 262 -24.25 35.17 49.55
CA ALA A 262 -25.64 35.18 50.04
C ALA A 262 -25.71 34.94 51.56
N TRP A 263 -24.87 34.04 52.09
CA TRP A 263 -24.81 33.76 53.52
C TRP A 263 -24.24 34.92 54.33
N MET A 264 -23.16 35.57 53.85
CA MET A 264 -22.62 36.77 54.49
C MET A 264 -23.63 37.91 54.53
N ARG A 265 -24.45 38.05 53.48
CA ARG A 265 -25.49 39.09 53.40
C ARG A 265 -26.60 38.87 54.45
N ARG A 266 -27.01 37.61 54.68
CA ARG A 266 -28.02 37.25 55.71
C ARG A 266 -27.53 37.50 57.15
N ARG A 267 -26.25 37.28 57.44
CA ARG A 267 -25.70 37.54 58.79
C ARG A 267 -25.67 39.02 59.15
N ARG A 268 -25.38 39.91 58.19
CA ARG A 268 -25.35 41.36 58.43
C ARG A 268 -26.73 41.94 58.74
N SER A 269 -27.80 41.39 58.18
CA SER A 269 -29.18 41.82 58.48
C SER A 269 -29.68 41.42 59.88
N GLN A 270 -29.02 40.47 60.57
CA GLN A 270 -29.44 39.99 61.89
C GLN A 270 -28.69 40.67 63.07
N GLN A 271 -27.70 41.52 62.79
CA GLN A 271 -26.92 42.23 63.81
C GLN A 271 -27.28 43.73 63.90
N GLY A 272 -28.41 44.14 63.30
CA GLY A 272 -28.86 45.52 63.20
C GLY A 272 -30.12 45.87 64.02
N GLU A 273 -30.53 45.01 64.94
CA GLU A 273 -31.55 45.29 65.98
C GLU A 273 -30.93 45.16 67.37
#